data_AF-X0PZH1-F1
#
_entry.id   AF-X0PZH1-F1
#
_cell.length_a   1.000
_cell.length_b   1.000
_cell.length_c   1.000
_cell.angle_alpha   90.00
_cell.angle_beta   90.00
_cell.angle_gamma   90.00
#
_symmetry.space_group_name_H-M   'P 1'
#
loop_
_entity.id
_entity.type
_entity.pdbx_description
1 polymer ?
#
loop_
_entity_poly.entity_id
_entity_poly.type
_entity_poly.pdbx_seq_one_letter_code
_entity_poly.pdbx_strand_id
1 'polypeptide(L)' 'MDVTERQHIDAVRAHLIRRYQFLDTDRVDHAIDAAHHRFDGCQIRDFVPLLVQRAATRALDDSLTITPSTAYPTVPEAP' A
#
# COMPACT_ATOMS: atom_id res chain seq x y z
N MET A 1 16.15 -14.21 -19.90
CA MET A 1 16.57 -13.15 -18.95
C MET A 1 15.73 -13.34 -17.72
N ASP A 2 16.28 -13.97 -16.68
CA ASP A 2 15.59 -14.11 -15.40
C ASP A 2 15.45 -12.74 -14.76
N VAL A 3 14.22 -12.21 -14.77
CA VAL A 3 13.88 -10.98 -14.05
C VAL A 3 13.92 -11.33 -12.57
N THR A 4 14.97 -10.89 -11.89
CA THR A 4 15.16 -11.16 -10.46
C THR A 4 14.07 -10.49 -9.63
N GLU A 5 13.72 -11.05 -8.46
CA GLU A 5 12.75 -10.49 -7.51
C GLU A 5 12.89 -8.97 -7.35
N ARG A 6 14.13 -8.49 -7.22
CA ARG A 6 14.46 -7.05 -7.12
C ARG A 6 13.98 -6.23 -8.31
N GLN A 7 14.13 -6.73 -9.53
CA GLN A 7 13.65 -6.04 -10.73
C GLN A 7 12.13 -5.96 -10.78
N HIS A 8 11.43 -7.00 -10.31
CA HIS A 8 9.98 -6.94 -10.17
C HIS A 8 9.55 -5.92 -9.12
N ILE A 9 10.24 -5.82 -7.99
CA ILE A 9 9.95 -4.80 -6.98
C ILE A 9 10.23 -3.39 -7.49
N ASP A 10 11.32 -3.17 -8.21
CA ASP A 10 11.60 -1.89 -8.88
C ASP A 10 10.51 -1.50 -9.89
N ALA A 11 10.04 -2.46 -10.68
CA ALA A 11 8.92 -2.24 -11.61
C ALA A 11 7.62 -1.88 -10.88
N VAL A 12 7.32 -2.58 -9.78
CA VAL A 12 6.16 -2.31 -8.91
C VAL A 12 6.24 -0.91 -8.31
N ARG A 13 7.42 -0.52 -7.81
CA ARG A 13 7.72 0.81 -7.29
C ARG A 13 7.50 1.89 -8.35
N ALA A 14 8.09 1.75 -9.52
CA ALA A 14 7.91 2.70 -10.62
C ALA A 14 6.44 2.82 -11.04
N HIS A 15 5.70 1.69 -11.05
CA HIS A 15 4.29 1.68 -11.36
C HIS A 15 3.45 2.40 -10.30
N LEU A 16 3.70 2.15 -9.01
CA LEU A 16 3.00 2.79 -7.91
C LEU A 16 3.28 4.30 -7.86
N ILE A 17 4.53 4.73 -8.02
CA ILE A 17 4.90 6.15 -8.08
C ILE A 17 4.17 6.83 -9.25
N ARG A 18 4.10 6.18 -10.42
CA ARG A 18 3.39 6.74 -11.58
C ARG A 18 1.88 6.79 -11.37
N ARG A 19 1.29 5.77 -10.72
CA ARG A 19 -0.15 5.72 -10.41
C ARG A 19 -0.53 6.76 -9.35
N TYR A 20 0.28 6.91 -8.32
CA TYR A 20 0.10 7.82 -7.19
C TYR A 20 1.02 9.04 -7.31
N GLN A 21 1.15 9.60 -8.52
CA GLN A 21 2.01 10.77 -8.78
C GLN A 21 1.65 12.02 -7.96
N PHE A 22 0.45 12.04 -7.38
CA PHE A 22 -0.06 13.12 -6.53
C PHE A 22 0.27 12.93 -5.04
N LEU A 23 0.81 11.76 -4.66
CA LEU A 23 1.28 11.46 -3.31
C LEU A 23 2.80 11.61 -3.24
N ASP A 24 3.30 11.92 -2.04
CA ASP A 24 4.73 11.90 -1.77
C ASP A 24 5.34 10.53 -2.08
N THR A 25 6.45 10.55 -2.80
CA THR A 25 7.19 9.32 -3.15
C THR A 25 7.59 8.56 -1.89
N ASP A 26 7.95 9.26 -0.81
CA ASP A 26 8.29 8.69 0.49
C ASP A 26 7.15 7.84 1.09
N ARG A 27 5.89 8.28 0.92
CA ARG A 27 4.72 7.50 1.37
C ARG A 27 4.53 6.23 0.55
N VAL A 28 4.75 6.30 -0.76
CA VAL A 28 4.69 5.13 -1.65
C VAL A 28 5.80 4.14 -1.28
N ASP A 29 7.00 4.66 -1.03
CA ASP A 29 8.17 3.91 -0.56
C ASP A 29 7.89 3.14 0.73
N HIS A 30 7.43 3.86 1.75
CA HIS A 30 7.11 3.27 3.05
C HIS A 30 6.01 2.21 2.95
N ALA A 31 5.00 2.42 2.11
CA ALA A 31 3.94 1.43 1.87
C ALA A 31 4.47 0.15 1.21
N ILE A 32 5.41 0.28 0.27
CA ILE A 32 6.06 -0.85 -0.39
C ILE A 32 6.96 -1.60 0.60
N ASP A 33 7.77 -0.88 1.38
CA ASP A 33 8.69 -1.47 2.36
C ASP A 33 7.94 -2.23 3.46
N ALA A 34 6.91 -1.61 4.05
CA ALA A 34 6.06 -2.25 5.04
C ALA A 34 5.35 -3.50 4.49
N ALA A 35 4.89 -3.45 3.23
CA ALA A 35 4.31 -4.60 2.57
C ALA A 35 5.36 -5.69 2.32
N HIS A 36 6.55 -5.34 1.86
CA HIS A 36 7.64 -6.28 1.60
C HIS A 36 8.10 -7.00 2.88
N HIS A 37 8.32 -6.26 3.96
CA HIS A 37 8.68 -6.80 5.27
C HIS A 37 7.62 -7.75 5.84
N ARG A 38 6.34 -7.54 5.50
CA ARG A 38 5.26 -8.47 5.89
C ARG A 38 5.39 -9.85 5.23
N PHE A 39 6.01 -9.90 4.04
CA PHE A 39 6.21 -11.13 3.28
C PHE A 39 7.62 -11.70 3.39
N ASP A 40 8.51 -11.10 4.19
CA ASP A 40 9.91 -11.55 4.30
C ASP A 40 10.05 -13.01 4.78
N GLY A 41 9.06 -13.53 5.52
CA GLY A 41 8.99 -14.92 5.97
C GLY A 41 8.34 -15.91 4.99
N CYS A 42 7.92 -15.48 3.79
CA CYS A 42 7.28 -16.37 2.82
C CYS A 42 8.32 -17.22 2.07
N GLN A 43 8.06 -18.54 2.01
CA GLN A 43 8.93 -19.52 1.34
C GLN A 43 8.90 -19.41 -0.19
N ILE A 44 7.82 -18.87 -0.77
CA ILE A 44 7.68 -18.68 -2.22
C ILE A 44 7.75 -17.18 -2.51
N ARG A 45 8.89 -16.77 -3.08
CA ARG A 45 9.24 -15.37 -3.33
C ARG A 45 8.80 -14.84 -4.70
N ASP A 46 8.46 -15.71 -5.65
CA ASP A 46 7.95 -15.32 -6.97
C ASP A 46 6.66 -14.49 -6.95
N PHE A 47 5.82 -14.69 -5.93
CA PHE A 47 4.56 -13.97 -5.78
C PHE A 47 4.65 -12.74 -4.87
N VAL A 48 5.77 -12.57 -4.15
CA VAL A 48 5.97 -11.43 -3.25
C VAL A 48 5.81 -10.09 -3.98
N PRO A 49 6.34 -9.87 -5.19
CA PRO A 49 6.17 -8.60 -5.89
C PRO A 49 4.69 -8.24 -6.15
N LEU A 50 3.87 -9.22 -6.54
CA LEU A 50 2.44 -9.03 -6.80
C LEU A 50 1.66 -8.74 -5.51
N LEU A 51 2.01 -9.45 -4.43
CA LEU A 51 1.39 -9.25 -3.13
C LEU A 51 1.76 -7.89 -2.53
N VAL A 52 3.02 -7.49 -2.65
CA VAL A 52 3.52 -6.16 -2.26
C VAL A 52 2.79 -5.07 -3.02
N GLN A 53 2.67 -5.20 -4.36
CA GLN A 53 1.93 -4.24 -5.17
C GLN A 53 0.49 -4.08 -4.69
N ARG A 54 -0.22 -5.18 -4.47
CA ARG A 54 -1.61 -5.17 -4.03
C ARG A 54 -1.76 -4.57 -2.63
N ALA A 55 -0.87 -4.94 -1.70
CA ALA A 55 -0.88 -4.43 -0.34
C ALA A 55 -0.58 -2.92 -0.28
N ALA A 56 0.44 -2.47 -1.01
CA ALA A 56 0.79 -1.05 -1.13
C ALA A 56 -0.36 -0.25 -1.75
N THR A 57 -0.95 -0.74 -2.86
CA THR A 57 -2.11 -0.10 -3.50
C THR A 57 -3.26 0.06 -2.50
N ARG A 58 -3.57 -0.98 -1.73
CA ARG A 58 -4.66 -0.93 -0.74
C ARG A 58 -4.36 0.03 0.41
N ALA A 59 -3.11 0.08 0.90
CA ALA A 59 -2.71 1.01 1.95
C ALA A 59 -2.78 2.47 1.48
N LEU A 60 -2.36 2.74 0.23
CA LEU A 60 -2.43 4.07 -0.36
C LEU A 60 -3.88 4.49 -0.65
N ASP A 61 -4.73 3.56 -1.11
CA ASP A 61 -6.16 3.80 -1.31
C ASP A 61 -6.89 4.07 0.01
N ASP A 62 -6.58 3.31 1.06
CA ASP A 62 -7.09 3.54 2.43
C ASP A 62 -6.66 4.91 2.97
N SER A 63 -5.42 5.32 2.69
CA SER A 63 -4.92 6.65 3.05
C SER A 63 -5.59 7.80 2.29
N LEU A 64 -6.10 7.55 1.09
CA LEU A 64 -6.85 8.52 0.29
C LEU A 64 -8.33 8.54 0.68
N THR A 65 -8.90 7.40 1.07
CA THR A 65 -10.26 7.28 1.57
C THR A 65 -10.32 7.61 3.07
N ILE A 66 -9.83 8.79 3.46
CA ILE A 66 -10.23 9.40 4.73
C ILE A 66 -11.76 9.56 4.66
N THR A 67 -12.44 8.49 5.00
CA THR A 67 -13.84 8.43 5.32
C THR A 67 -13.93 9.17 6.65
N PRO A 68 -14.79 10.19 6.73
CA PRO A 68 -14.96 10.90 7.97
C PRO A 68 -15.26 9.87 9.04
N SER A 69 -14.39 9.83 10.05
CA SER A 69 -14.63 9.20 11.33
C SER A 69 -16.09 9.46 11.66
N THR A 70 -16.89 8.40 11.69
CA THR A 70 -18.30 8.50 11.97
C THR A 70 -18.47 8.77 13.46
N ALA A 71 -18.03 9.94 13.89
CA ALA A 71 -18.58 10.62 15.05
C ALA A 71 -19.99 11.03 14.65
N TYR A 72 -20.94 10.09 14.72
CA TYR A 72 -22.33 10.48 14.94
C TYR A 72 -22.35 11.26 16.25
N PRO A 73 -22.68 12.56 16.28
CA PRO A 73 -23.02 13.21 17.53
C PRO A 73 -24.31 12.52 17.99
N THR A 74 -24.22 11.74 19.07
CA THR A 74 -25.40 11.23 19.77
C THR A 74 -26.20 12.46 20.18
N VAL A 75 -27.33 12.70 19.50
CA VAL A 75 -28.30 13.70 19.95
C VAL A 75 -28.69 13.35 21.39
N PRO A 76 -28.49 14.25 22.36
CA PRO A 76 -29.05 14.02 23.68
C PRO A 76 -30.57 14.15 23.56
N GLU A 77 -31.26 13.01 23.66
CA GLU A 77 -32.69 12.96 23.90
C GLU A 77 -32.98 13.75 25.18
N ALA A 78 -33.57 14.93 25.03
CA ALA A 78 -33.95 15.81 26.12
C ALA A 78 -35.32 15.37 26.70
N PRO A 79 -35.55 15.56 28.02
CA PRO A 79 -36.56 14.86 28.81
C PRO A 79 -38.01 15.27 28.53
#